data_AF-A0A820CUN8-F1
#
_entry.id   AF-A0A820CUN8-F1
#
_cell.length_a   1.000
_cell.length_b   1.000
_cell.length_c   1.000
_cell.angle_alpha   90.00
_cell.angle_beta   90.00
_cell.angle_gamma   90.00
#
_symmetry.space_group_name_H-M   'P 1'
#
loop_
_entity.id
_entity.type
_entity.pdbx_description
1 polymer ?
#
loop_
_entity_poly.entity_id
_entity_poly.type
_entity_poly.pdbx_seq_one_letter_code
_entity_poly.pdbx_strand_id
1 'polypeptide(L)'
;MPLNLRHIFDQIPVLSLRYYALISTSLLFGNIFYFHHLIQSNNNNSSIINNFTLINNQTIFYFNAKPFSLSYIQTLLSIIISQTLSLLILVNAIYCLIALFSKQLQVFIFGELRFVELQRIKDKFWNYAFYKFCFLFGVLGLENLNELILWISWFYILAVALLFCQLTKDRFEL
;
A
#
# COMPACT_ATOMS: atom_id res chain seq x y z
N MET A 1 -32.11 -28.72 3.58
CA MET A 1 -31.91 -27.49 4.36
C MET A 1 -30.85 -26.65 3.65
N PRO A 2 -31.19 -25.51 3.03
CA PRO A 2 -30.19 -24.69 2.36
C PRO A 2 -29.33 -23.98 3.42
N LEU A 3 -28.01 -24.21 3.40
CA LEU A 3 -27.08 -23.47 4.24
C LEU A 3 -27.18 -21.98 3.89
N ASN A 4 -27.56 -21.18 4.88
CA ASN A 4 -27.72 -19.74 4.75
C ASN A 4 -26.32 -19.07 4.77
N LEU A 5 -25.60 -19.17 3.63
CA LEU A 5 -24.26 -18.61 3.41
C LEU A 5 -24.14 -17.12 3.78
N ARG A 6 -25.27 -16.39 3.73
CA ARG A 6 -25.36 -14.97 4.09
C ARG A 6 -24.98 -14.72 5.55
N HIS A 7 -25.37 -15.61 6.46
CA HIS A 7 -25.12 -15.46 7.89
C HIS A 7 -23.67 -15.73 8.30
N ILE A 8 -22.91 -16.45 7.45
CA ILE A 8 -21.48 -16.73 7.65
C ILE A 8 -20.64 -15.52 7.21
N PHE A 9 -21.01 -14.86 6.11
CA PHE A 9 -20.35 -13.62 5.67
C PHE A 9 -20.54 -12.46 6.65
N ASP A 10 -21.70 -12.39 7.32
CA ASP A 10 -21.96 -11.39 8.36
C ASP A 10 -21.18 -11.65 9.66
N GLN A 11 -20.69 -12.87 9.87
CA GLN A 11 -19.93 -13.28 11.05
C GLN A 11 -18.42 -13.23 10.85
N ILE A 12 -17.91 -13.00 9.64
CA ILE A 12 -16.48 -12.75 9.47
C ILE A 12 -16.23 -11.37 10.10
N PRO A 13 -15.54 -11.28 11.25
CA PRO A 13 -15.17 -9.98 11.78
C PRO A 13 -14.26 -9.38 10.72
N VAL A 14 -14.78 -8.41 9.97
CA VAL A 14 -13.99 -7.69 8.98
C VAL A 14 -12.79 -7.19 9.75
N LEU A 15 -11.62 -7.78 9.49
CA LEU A 15 -10.42 -7.52 10.25
C LEU A 15 -10.30 -6.01 10.35
N SER A 16 -10.44 -5.45 11.56
CA SER A 16 -10.68 -4.02 11.66
C SER A 16 -9.55 -3.30 10.92
N LEU A 17 -9.86 -2.23 10.18
CA LEU A 17 -8.87 -1.52 9.36
C LEU A 17 -7.56 -1.23 10.14
N ARG A 18 -7.69 -1.04 11.46
CA ARG A 18 -6.58 -0.87 12.41
C ARG A 18 -5.67 -2.12 12.50
N TYR A 19 -6.23 -3.32 12.68
CA TYR A 19 -5.45 -4.55 12.75
C TYR A 19 -4.79 -4.86 11.41
N TYR A 20 -5.49 -4.66 10.29
CA TYR A 20 -4.90 -4.83 8.98
C TYR A 20 -3.72 -3.88 8.76
N ALA A 21 -3.89 -2.60 9.11
CA ALA A 21 -2.82 -1.62 9.02
C ALA A 21 -1.63 -1.99 9.91
N LEU A 22 -1.85 -2.47 11.14
CA LEU A 22 -0.78 -2.92 12.04
C LEU A 22 0.02 -4.09 11.47
N ILE A 23 -0.67 -5.09 10.91
CA ILE A 23 -0.01 -6.23 10.27
C ILE A 23 0.79 -5.77 9.05
N SER A 24 0.19 -4.90 8.21
CA SER A 24 0.85 -4.38 7.01
C SER A 24 2.10 -3.54 7.35
N THR A 25 2.05 -2.71 8.39
CA THR A 25 3.20 -1.89 8.79
C THR A 25 4.29 -2.75 9.45
N SER A 26 3.91 -3.78 10.21
CA SER A 26 4.85 -4.75 10.77
C SER A 26 5.58 -5.52 9.66
N LEU A 27 4.86 -5.98 8.63
CA LEU A 27 5.45 -6.63 7.45
C LEU A 27 6.43 -5.71 6.71
N LEU A 28 6.07 -4.44 6.53
CA LEU A 28 6.95 -3.44 5.92
C LEU A 28 8.23 -3.24 6.75
N PHE A 29 8.11 -3.18 8.08
CA PHE A 29 9.28 -3.03 8.94
C PHE A 29 10.22 -4.23 8.85
N GLY A 30 9.67 -5.45 8.86
CA GLY A 30 10.45 -6.68 8.66
C GLY A 30 11.15 -6.71 7.30
N ASN A 31 10.48 -6.24 6.25
CA ASN A 31 11.03 -6.17 4.91
C ASN A 31 12.21 -5.17 4.81
N ILE A 32 12.07 -3.98 5.40
CA ILE A 32 13.15 -2.99 5.48
C ILE A 32 14.34 -3.54 6.28
N PHE A 33 14.07 -4.20 7.41
CA PHE A 33 15.12 -4.79 8.24
C PHE A 33 15.90 -5.88 7.50
N TYR A 34 15.20 -6.73 6.73
CA TYR A 34 15.82 -7.75 5.89
C TYR A 34 16.79 -7.14 4.88
N PHE A 35 16.37 -6.12 4.12
CA PHE A 35 17.26 -5.46 3.15
C PHE A 35 18.39 -4.69 3.81
N HIS A 36 18.15 -4.07 4.96
CA HIS A 36 19.22 -3.43 5.72
C HIS A 36 20.31 -4.44 6.10
N HIS A 37 19.92 -5.60 6.64
CA HIS A 37 20.85 -6.67 6.98
C HIS A 37 21.57 -7.22 5.75
N LEU A 38 20.85 -7.41 4.63
CA LEU A 38 21.41 -7.86 3.36
C LEU A 38 22.51 -6.89 2.86
N ILE A 39 22.22 -5.59 2.85
CA ILE A 39 23.16 -4.56 2.42
C ILE A 39 24.38 -4.52 3.34
N GLN A 40 24.17 -4.57 4.66
CA GLN A 40 25.26 -4.56 5.63
C GLN A 40 26.17 -5.80 5.50
N SER A 41 25.57 -6.98 5.32
CA SER A 41 26.32 -8.23 5.11
C SER A 41 27.15 -8.17 3.83
N ASN A 42 26.58 -7.67 2.73
CA ASN A 42 27.31 -7.49 1.48
C ASN A 42 28.45 -6.46 1.60
N ASN A 43 28.24 -5.37 2.33
CA ASN A 43 29.29 -4.37 2.57
C ASN A 43 30.48 -5.00 3.34
N ASN A 44 30.21 -5.75 4.41
CA ASN A 44 31.24 -6.45 5.18
C ASN A 44 32.01 -7.48 4.33
N ASN A 45 31.33 -8.18 3.42
CA ASN A 45 32.01 -9.09 2.49
C ASN A 45 32.84 -8.34 1.44
N SER A 46 32.36 -7.18 0.97
CA SER A 46 33.09 -6.35 0.02
C SER A 46 34.36 -5.73 0.61
N SER A 47 34.40 -5.43 1.92
CA SER A 47 35.64 -4.99 2.57
C SER A 47 36.68 -6.11 2.71
N ILE A 48 36.23 -7.35 2.93
CA ILE A 48 37.08 -8.56 2.90
C ILE A 48 37.59 -8.82 1.47
N ILE A 49 36.72 -8.69 0.47
CA ILE A 49 37.08 -8.85 -0.94
C ILE A 49 38.00 -7.71 -1.40
N ASN A 50 37.81 -6.45 -1.00
CA ASN A 50 38.70 -5.33 -1.36
C ASN A 50 40.13 -5.49 -0.81
N ASN A 51 40.30 -6.17 0.33
CA ASN A 51 41.62 -6.57 0.81
C ASN A 51 42.25 -7.69 -0.05
N PHE A 52 41.42 -8.47 -0.75
CA PHE A 52 41.82 -9.57 -1.64
C PHE A 52 41.89 -9.14 -3.14
N THR A 53 41.17 -8.08 -3.54
CA THR A 53 41.01 -7.57 -4.92
C THR A 53 41.77 -6.28 -5.21
N LEU A 54 42.75 -5.92 -4.37
CA LEU A 54 43.92 -5.16 -4.86
C LEU A 54 44.66 -5.86 -6.02
N ILE A 55 44.20 -7.06 -6.43
CA ILE A 55 44.79 -7.88 -7.47
C ILE A 55 44.07 -7.77 -8.81
N ASN A 56 42.76 -7.46 -8.94
CA ASN A 56 42.11 -7.51 -10.27
C ASN A 56 40.93 -6.53 -10.46
N ASN A 57 41.09 -5.67 -11.48
CA ASN A 57 40.15 -4.67 -11.97
C ASN A 57 38.85 -5.30 -12.50
N GLN A 58 37.81 -5.35 -11.67
CA GLN A 58 36.42 -5.41 -12.14
C GLN A 58 35.59 -4.36 -11.40
N THR A 59 34.70 -3.71 -12.14
CA THR A 59 33.88 -2.57 -11.69
C THR A 59 32.90 -3.02 -10.61
N ILE A 60 33.34 -2.94 -9.36
CA ILE A 60 32.51 -3.08 -8.17
C ILE A 60 31.73 -1.78 -8.00
N PHE A 61 30.41 -1.85 -7.99
CA PHE A 61 29.59 -0.71 -7.55
C PHE A 61 29.98 -0.37 -6.10
N TYR A 62 30.60 0.80 -5.91
CA TYR A 62 31.10 1.25 -4.62
C TYR A 62 29.99 1.26 -3.56
N PHE A 63 30.01 0.27 -2.67
CA PHE A 63 29.15 0.22 -1.49
C PHE A 63 29.93 0.73 -0.27
N ASN A 64 30.20 2.03 -0.25
CA ASN A 64 30.80 2.70 0.91
C ASN A 64 29.89 3.82 1.45
N ALA A 65 28.58 3.60 1.36
CA ALA A 65 27.60 4.52 1.93
C ALA A 65 27.52 4.29 3.44
N LYS A 66 27.82 5.32 4.23
CA LYS A 66 27.58 5.30 5.67
C LYS A 66 26.10 4.96 5.92
N PRO A 67 25.78 4.11 6.92
CA PRO A 67 24.39 3.84 7.27
C PRO A 67 23.66 5.17 7.50
N PHE A 68 22.42 5.27 7.01
CA PHE A 68 21.56 6.47 7.05
C PHE A 68 21.99 7.66 6.17
N SER A 69 23.00 7.52 5.31
CA SER A 69 23.28 8.53 4.28
C SER A 69 22.16 8.60 3.22
N LEU A 70 22.01 9.75 2.54
CA LEU A 70 21.02 9.90 1.46
C LEU A 70 21.21 8.85 0.35
N SER A 71 22.47 8.56 -0.02
CA SER A 71 22.85 7.51 -0.96
C SER A 71 22.45 6.12 -0.48
N TYR A 72 22.54 5.86 0.83
CA TYR A 72 22.09 4.60 1.41
C TYR A 72 20.56 4.45 1.31
N ILE A 73 19.81 5.52 1.58
CA ILE A 73 18.35 5.50 1.47
C ILE A 73 17.92 5.28 0.01
N GLN A 74 18.56 5.97 -0.95
CA GLN A 74 18.25 5.81 -2.37
C GLN A 74 18.51 4.38 -2.87
N THR A 75 19.61 3.76 -2.45
CA THR A 75 19.94 2.37 -2.82
C THR A 75 19.00 1.37 -2.17
N LEU A 76 18.64 1.57 -0.90
CA LEU A 76 17.66 0.73 -0.23
C LEU A 76 16.29 0.82 -0.93
N LEU A 77 15.86 2.03 -1.29
CA LEU A 77 14.59 2.26 -1.98
C LEU A 77 14.58 1.66 -3.40
N SER A 78 15.69 1.75 -4.14
CA SER A 78 15.79 1.13 -5.46
C SER A 78 15.72 -0.39 -5.40
N ILE A 79 16.34 -1.01 -4.40
CA ILE A 79 16.24 -2.46 -4.15
C ILE A 79 14.79 -2.85 -3.82
N ILE A 80 14.12 -2.10 -2.95
CA ILE A 80 12.71 -2.35 -2.59
C ILE A 80 11.79 -2.27 -3.81
N ILE A 81 11.96 -1.26 -4.67
CA ILE A 81 11.15 -1.07 -5.87
C ILE A 81 11.44 -2.16 -6.92
N SER A 82 12.69 -2.63 -7.01
CA SER A 82 13.08 -3.64 -8.00
C SER A 82 12.45 -5.02 -7.76
N GLN A 83 12.14 -5.37 -6.50
CA GLN A 83 11.61 -6.67 -6.15
C GLN A 83 10.08 -6.64 -6.04
N THR A 84 9.40 -7.47 -6.84
CA THR A 84 7.94 -7.52 -6.93
C THR A 84 7.24 -7.68 -5.57
N LEU A 85 7.68 -8.64 -4.75
CA LEU A 85 7.09 -8.88 -3.42
C LEU A 85 7.27 -7.68 -2.49
N SER A 86 8.46 -7.08 -2.51
CA SER A 86 8.78 -5.92 -1.68
C SER A 86 7.97 -4.70 -2.07
N LEU A 87 7.82 -4.47 -3.37
CA LEU A 87 6.98 -3.43 -3.94
C LEU A 87 5.51 -3.62 -3.54
N LEU A 88 4.97 -4.85 -3.58
CA LEU A 88 3.60 -5.12 -3.13
C LEU A 88 3.40 -4.82 -1.64
N ILE A 89 4.35 -5.19 -0.78
CA ILE A 89 4.31 -4.89 0.65
C ILE A 89 4.35 -3.36 0.88
N LEU A 90 5.22 -2.65 0.17
CA LEU A 90 5.32 -1.20 0.24
C LEU A 90 4.01 -0.52 -0.17
N VAL A 91 3.47 -0.90 -1.33
CA VAL A 91 2.22 -0.34 -1.86
C VAL A 91 1.05 -0.63 -0.93
N ASN A 92 0.96 -1.84 -0.36
CA ASN A 92 -0.07 -2.19 0.61
C ASN A 92 -0.01 -1.28 1.86
N ALA A 93 1.18 -1.06 2.40
CA ALA A 93 1.37 -0.19 3.55
C ALA A 93 0.99 1.27 3.25
N ILE A 94 1.33 1.79 2.07
CA ILE A 94 0.94 3.13 1.62
C ILE A 94 -0.59 3.24 1.54
N TYR A 95 -1.28 2.30 0.89
CA TYR A 95 -2.74 2.34 0.81
C TYR A 95 -3.42 2.19 2.19
N CYS A 96 -2.85 1.41 3.10
CA CYS A 96 -3.33 1.35 4.48
C CYS A 96 -3.26 2.72 5.16
N LEU A 97 -2.13 3.42 5.03
CA LEU A 97 -1.95 4.76 5.61
C LEU A 97 -2.94 5.75 5.00
N ILE A 98 -3.13 5.73 3.68
CA ILE A 98 -4.09 6.61 3.00
C ILE A 98 -5.53 6.28 3.46
N ALA A 99 -5.88 5.01 3.66
CA ALA A 99 -7.19 4.62 4.16
C ALA A 99 -7.45 5.09 5.60
N LEU A 100 -6.45 4.97 6.47
CA LEU A 100 -6.51 5.51 7.83
C LEU A 100 -6.65 7.03 7.81
N PHE A 101 -5.87 7.71 6.96
CA PHE A 101 -5.92 9.15 6.80
C PHE A 101 -7.29 9.61 6.28
N SER A 102 -7.83 8.96 5.25
CA SER A 102 -9.15 9.26 4.69
C SER A 102 -10.25 9.11 5.74
N LYS A 103 -10.17 8.08 6.60
CA LYS A 103 -11.10 7.89 7.71
C LYS A 103 -10.97 8.99 8.78
N GLN A 104 -9.73 9.36 9.14
CA GLN A 104 -9.49 10.46 10.09
C GLN A 104 -10.03 11.79 9.53
N LEU A 105 -9.78 12.06 8.26
CA LEU A 105 -10.25 13.26 7.57
C LEU A 105 -11.78 13.29 7.52
N GLN A 106 -12.43 12.16 7.23
CA GLN A 106 -13.88 12.04 7.23
C GLN A 106 -14.49 12.32 8.62
N VAL A 107 -13.95 11.73 9.68
CA VAL A 107 -14.39 12.00 11.07
C VAL A 107 -14.12 13.45 11.46
N PHE A 108 -12.99 14.03 11.04
CA PHE A 108 -12.63 15.41 11.34
C PHE A 108 -13.58 16.42 10.70
N ILE A 109 -14.01 16.20 9.44
CA ILE A 109 -14.88 17.14 8.72
C ILE A 109 -16.36 16.94 9.06
N PHE A 110 -16.84 15.69 9.14
CA PHE A 110 -18.28 15.39 9.22
C PHE A 110 -18.75 14.82 10.56
N GLY A 111 -17.81 14.51 11.46
CA GLY A 111 -18.10 13.82 12.72
C GLY A 111 -18.57 12.38 12.53
N GLU A 112 -19.47 11.93 13.39
CA GLU A 112 -20.05 10.59 13.30
C GLU A 112 -21.14 10.54 12.21
N LEU A 113 -21.00 9.56 11.31
CA LEU A 113 -22.01 9.29 10.28
C LEU A 113 -23.15 8.48 10.88
N ARG A 114 -24.38 8.85 10.51
CA ARG A 114 -25.57 8.07 10.87
C ARG A 114 -25.54 6.74 10.13
N PHE A 115 -26.16 5.70 10.71
CA PHE A 115 -26.20 4.36 10.11
C PHE A 115 -26.75 4.36 8.67
N VAL A 116 -27.77 5.19 8.40
CA VAL A 116 -28.38 5.33 7.07
C VAL A 116 -27.42 5.98 6.07
N GLU A 117 -26.68 7.01 6.47
CA GLU A 117 -25.66 7.67 5.63
C GLU A 117 -24.54 6.68 5.29
N LEU A 118 -24.07 5.93 6.30
CA LEU A 118 -23.01 4.94 6.15
C LEU A 118 -23.40 3.83 5.16
N GLN A 119 -24.62 3.31 5.25
CA GLN A 119 -25.10 2.26 4.37
C GLN A 119 -25.18 2.75 2.91
N ARG A 120 -25.76 3.94 2.68
CA ARG A 120 -25.86 4.54 1.33
C ARG A 120 -24.48 4.77 0.72
N ILE A 121 -23.53 5.25 1.51
CA ILE A 121 -22.15 5.48 1.11
C ILE A 121 -21.46 4.16 0.76
N LYS A 122 -21.64 3.14 1.60
CA LYS A 122 -21.08 1.80 1.38
C LYS A 122 -21.59 1.21 0.05
N ASP A 123 -22.90 1.31 -0.21
CA ASP A 123 -23.50 0.78 -1.44
C ASP A 123 -22.95 1.50 -2.69
N LYS A 124 -22.84 2.84 -2.65
CA LYS A 124 -22.22 3.62 -3.74
C LYS A 124 -20.74 3.32 -3.93
N PHE A 125 -20.00 3.14 -2.84
CA PHE A 125 -18.58 2.76 -2.89
C PHE A 125 -18.39 1.41 -3.56
N TRP A 126 -19.16 0.38 -3.16
CA TRP A 126 -19.09 -0.93 -3.79
C TRP A 126 -19.48 -0.90 -5.26
N ASN A 127 -20.51 -0.12 -5.61
CA ASN A 127 -20.90 0.08 -7.00
C ASN A 127 -19.77 0.71 -7.81
N TYR A 128 -19.15 1.78 -7.30
CA TYR A 128 -17.99 2.41 -7.93
C TYR A 128 -16.81 1.44 -8.07
N ALA A 129 -16.46 0.73 -6.99
CA ALA A 129 -15.36 -0.23 -6.97
C ALA A 129 -15.57 -1.35 -7.99
N PHE A 130 -16.79 -1.89 -8.08
CA PHE A 130 -17.15 -2.91 -9.05
C PHE A 130 -16.98 -2.41 -10.49
N TYR A 131 -17.50 -1.22 -10.80
CA TYR A 131 -17.34 -0.64 -12.14
C TYR A 131 -15.88 -0.40 -12.50
N LYS A 132 -15.06 0.10 -11.57
CA LYS A 132 -13.63 0.34 -11.84
C LYS A 132 -12.86 -0.98 -11.96
N PHE A 133 -13.21 -2.00 -11.19
CA PHE A 133 -12.63 -3.33 -11.33
C PHE A 133 -12.92 -3.90 -12.73
N CYS A 134 -14.18 -3.89 -13.18
CA CYS A 134 -14.53 -4.34 -14.52
C CYS A 134 -13.83 -3.51 -15.62
N PHE A 135 -13.66 -2.21 -15.41
CA PHE A 135 -12.95 -1.34 -16.35
C PHE A 135 -11.44 -1.69 -16.45
N LEU A 136 -10.78 -1.89 -15.31
CA LEU A 136 -9.35 -2.25 -15.25
C LEU A 136 -9.05 -3.55 -15.99
N PHE A 137 -9.82 -4.60 -15.72
CA PHE A 137 -9.56 -5.92 -16.29
C PHE A 137 -10.22 -6.14 -17.65
N GLY A 138 -11.41 -5.57 -17.87
CA GLY A 138 -12.19 -5.80 -19.09
C GLY A 138 -11.90 -4.83 -20.24
N VAL A 139 -11.52 -3.58 -19.94
CA VAL A 139 -11.29 -2.56 -20.97
C VAL A 139 -9.80 -2.26 -21.14
N LEU A 140 -9.08 -2.00 -20.05
CA LEU A 140 -7.67 -1.64 -20.12
C LEU A 140 -6.77 -2.85 -20.36
N GLY A 141 -7.17 -4.06 -19.94
CA GLY A 141 -6.38 -5.28 -20.15
C GLY A 141 -4.99 -5.18 -19.50
N LEU A 142 -4.90 -4.66 -18.27
CA LEU A 142 -3.63 -4.37 -17.63
C LEU A 142 -2.85 -5.64 -17.28
N GLU A 143 -1.71 -5.84 -17.93
CA GLU A 143 -0.75 -6.90 -17.63
C GLU A 143 0.41 -6.40 -16.76
N ASN A 144 0.71 -5.09 -16.81
CA ASN A 144 1.81 -4.48 -16.08
C ASN A 144 1.41 -4.06 -14.65
N LEU A 145 2.14 -4.55 -13.65
CA LEU A 145 1.92 -4.20 -12.24
C LEU A 145 2.02 -2.70 -11.95
N ASN A 146 3.00 -2.02 -12.56
CA ASN A 146 3.20 -0.58 -12.33
C ASN A 146 2.00 0.24 -12.84
N GLU A 147 1.48 -0.11 -14.02
CA GLU A 147 0.30 0.53 -14.58
C GLU A 147 -0.94 0.23 -13.73
N LEU A 148 -1.11 -1.01 -13.29
CA LEU A 148 -2.18 -1.39 -12.38
C LEU A 148 -2.16 -0.55 -11.09
N ILE A 149 -0.99 -0.39 -10.47
CA ILE A 149 -0.84 0.42 -9.25
C ILE A 149 -1.21 1.88 -9.49
N LEU A 150 -0.78 2.46 -10.62
CA LEU A 150 -1.10 3.84 -10.99
C LEU A 150 -2.60 4.02 -11.18
N TRP A 151 -3.25 3.11 -11.90
CA TRP A 151 -4.69 3.19 -12.10
C TRP A 151 -5.47 3.00 -10.80
N ILE A 152 -5.06 2.06 -9.94
CA ILE A 152 -5.67 1.89 -8.61
C ILE A 152 -5.49 3.16 -7.77
N SER A 153 -4.31 3.81 -7.81
CA SER A 153 -4.05 5.05 -7.08
C SER A 153 -4.99 6.17 -7.54
N TRP A 154 -5.12 6.33 -8.86
CA TRP A 154 -6.01 7.31 -9.45
C TRP A 154 -7.48 7.07 -9.06
N PHE A 155 -7.96 5.83 -9.19
CA PHE A 155 -9.33 5.49 -8.83
C PHE A 155 -9.61 5.60 -7.33
N TYR A 156 -8.61 5.35 -6.49
CA TYR A 156 -8.71 5.55 -5.05
C TYR A 156 -8.91 7.03 -4.71
N ILE A 157 -8.10 7.94 -5.29
CA ILE A 157 -8.24 9.39 -5.07
C ILE A 157 -9.64 9.85 -5.49
N LEU A 158 -10.11 9.40 -6.67
CA LEU A 158 -11.46 9.69 -7.13
C LEU A 158 -12.55 9.12 -6.21
N ALA A 159 -12.37 7.91 -5.68
CA ALA A 159 -13.32 7.31 -4.74
C ALA A 159 -13.45 8.18 -3.49
N VAL A 160 -12.33 8.61 -2.91
CA VAL A 160 -12.31 9.49 -1.74
C VAL A 160 -13.00 10.81 -2.06
N ALA A 161 -12.65 11.48 -3.16
CA ALA A 161 -13.29 12.74 -3.56
C ALA A 161 -14.81 12.60 -3.75
N LEU A 162 -15.26 11.52 -4.40
CA LEU A 162 -16.69 11.23 -4.59
C LEU A 162 -17.41 11.01 -3.25
N LEU A 163 -16.78 10.31 -2.31
CA LEU A 163 -17.30 10.11 -0.96
C LEU A 163 -17.46 11.45 -0.22
N PHE A 164 -16.44 12.31 -0.28
CA PHE A 164 -16.50 13.65 0.31
C PHE A 164 -17.61 14.51 -0.31
N CYS A 165 -17.73 14.53 -1.64
CA CYS A 165 -18.79 15.28 -2.33
C CYS A 165 -20.21 14.76 -2.02
N GLN A 166 -20.36 13.46 -1.76
CA GLN A 166 -21.66 12.91 -1.38
C GLN A 166 -22.02 13.28 0.05
N LEU A 167 -21.04 13.20 0.96
CA LEU A 167 -21.22 13.60 2.35
C LEU A 167 -21.56 15.08 2.51
N THR A 168 -20.95 15.97 1.70
CA THR A 168 -21.33 17.37 1.71
C THR A 168 -22.77 17.55 1.25
N LYS A 169 -23.17 16.97 0.13
CA LYS A 169 -24.56 17.06 -0.37
C LYS A 169 -25.58 16.57 0.65
N ASP A 170 -25.36 15.40 1.23
CA ASP A 170 -26.27 14.82 2.21
C ASP A 170 -26.40 15.70 3.49
N ARG A 171 -25.38 16.52 3.81
CA ARG A 171 -25.43 17.48 4.93
C ARG A 171 -26.07 18.83 4.57
N PHE A 172 -25.99 19.27 3.32
CA PHE A 172 -26.58 20.55 2.87
C PHE A 172 -28.05 20.41 2.44
N GLU A 173 -28.50 19.20 2.08
CA GLU A 173 -29.89 18.91 1.71
C GLU A 173 -30.79 18.59 2.93
N LEU A 174 -30.21 18.53 4.15
CA LEU A 174 -30.91 18.44 5.44
C LEU A 174 -31.12 19.82 6.05
#